data_AF-A0A4P5Y7Y8-F1
#
_entry.id   AF-A0A4P5Y7Y8-F1
#
_cell.length_a   1.000
_cell.length_b   1.000
_cell.length_c   1.000
_cell.angle_alpha   90.00
_cell.angle_beta   90.00
_cell.angle_gamma   90.00
#
_symmetry.space_group_name_H-M   'P 1'
#
loop_
_entity.id
_entity.type
_entity.pdbx_description
1 polymer ?
#
loop_
_entity_poly.entity_id
_entity_poly.type
_entity_poly.pdbx_seq_one_letter_code
_entity_poly.pdbx_strand_id
1 'polypeptide(L)'
;MTLPYDHLPIPSPADLRRAQEPVAQAIASASKRPDEPWAPGKWARRQLAGHVADTESAMLDRVRRVVAHDNPPLAGIDQDAWVAGLPAVAPAVSADLFRACRAALVAIVERLPASALERNGVHSAYGAMCLGDILRHAHGHALHHAAQLESGSPATAALGQRYWIVDAFTKVPFAGNPAAVVPLDRPADVGWMQQVAAEFNLSETVFTWPEEDHWRIRWFTPAAEVALCGHATVAAATVLWDTGLVVGPITFVSASGALPVRREGTQVVLDFPAKRCLPGEIPADLLAALGVAAVAGGKNGMDWLVELADAATVQSVSPDFARLARLPVRGVIVTARSDAGSGWDIVSRFFAPAVGVPEDPVTGSAHCALLPWWVPRLGRTSLICRQISRRGGTVIGTLRGARVDLAGSAVVVAEGRLRSADVG
;
A
#
# COMPACT_ATOMS: atom_id res chain seq x y z
N MET A 1 -3.15 36.59 -15.32
CA MET A 1 -4.05 35.43 -15.42
C MET A 1 -3.18 34.20 -15.20
N THR A 2 -3.54 33.31 -14.27
CA THR A 2 -2.74 32.11 -13.98
C THR A 2 -2.94 31.09 -15.10
N LEU A 3 -1.88 30.49 -15.63
CA LEU A 3 -2.01 29.47 -16.67
C LEU A 3 -2.51 28.16 -16.04
N PRO A 4 -3.25 27.33 -16.80
CA PRO A 4 -3.62 26.00 -16.34
C PRO A 4 -2.38 25.19 -15.96
N TYR A 5 -2.48 24.46 -14.85
CA TYR A 5 -1.44 23.58 -14.32
C TYR A 5 -0.17 24.26 -13.79
N ASP A 6 -0.13 25.58 -13.61
CA ASP A 6 1.06 26.32 -13.11
C ASP A 6 1.61 25.85 -11.75
N HIS A 7 0.81 25.14 -10.97
CA HIS A 7 1.23 24.51 -9.71
C HIS A 7 2.11 23.27 -9.91
N LEU A 8 2.22 22.74 -11.13
CA LEU A 8 3.04 21.58 -11.46
C LEU A 8 4.47 21.98 -11.89
N PRO A 9 5.48 21.14 -11.60
CA PRO A 9 6.81 21.33 -12.18
C PRO A 9 6.78 21.18 -13.71
N ILE A 10 7.71 21.84 -14.41
CA ILE A 10 7.91 21.60 -15.85
C ILE A 10 8.40 20.15 -16.00
N PRO A 11 7.71 19.30 -16.78
CA PRO A 11 8.06 17.89 -16.90
C PRO A 11 9.36 17.72 -17.68
N SER A 12 10.21 16.80 -17.24
CA SER A 12 11.37 16.37 -18.03
C SER A 12 10.93 15.49 -19.22
N PRO A 13 11.76 15.30 -20.25
CA PRO A 13 11.49 14.31 -21.30
C PRO A 13 11.28 12.89 -20.77
N ALA A 14 11.91 12.54 -19.64
CA ALA A 14 11.70 11.26 -18.98
C ALA A 14 10.30 11.13 -18.38
N ASP A 15 9.77 12.21 -17.78
CA ASP A 15 8.40 12.23 -17.21
C ASP A 15 7.36 12.12 -18.32
N LEU A 16 7.55 12.84 -19.42
CA LEU A 16 6.69 12.79 -20.60
C LEU A 16 6.62 11.38 -21.22
N ARG A 17 7.75 10.67 -21.30
CA ARG A 17 7.81 9.27 -21.74
C ARG A 17 7.14 8.32 -20.77
N ARG A 18 7.43 8.46 -19.47
CA ARG A 18 6.87 7.59 -18.43
C ARG A 18 5.34 7.63 -18.44
N ALA A 19 4.77 8.81 -18.66
CA ALA A 19 3.33 9.01 -18.75
C ALA A 19 2.70 8.56 -20.08
N GLN A 20 3.49 8.35 -21.15
CA GLN A 20 2.95 8.10 -22.50
C GLN A 20 2.06 6.85 -22.54
N GLU A 21 2.60 5.71 -22.11
CA GLU A 21 1.87 4.45 -22.25
C GLU A 21 0.69 4.33 -21.27
N PRO A 22 0.81 4.71 -19.98
CA PRO A 22 -0.34 4.75 -19.07
C PRO A 22 -1.50 5.59 -19.61
N VAL A 23 -1.23 6.80 -20.14
CA VAL A 23 -2.28 7.65 -20.72
C VAL A 23 -2.87 7.02 -21.97
N ALA A 24 -2.04 6.48 -22.87
CA ALA A 24 -2.54 5.81 -24.07
C ALA A 24 -3.44 4.60 -23.73
N GLN A 25 -3.11 3.85 -22.68
CA GLN A 25 -3.92 2.75 -22.17
C GLN A 25 -5.25 3.24 -21.59
N ALA A 26 -5.24 4.35 -20.84
CA ALA A 26 -6.45 4.98 -20.33
C ALA A 26 -7.39 5.39 -21.48
N ILE A 27 -6.87 6.03 -22.53
CA ILE A 27 -7.61 6.39 -23.76
C ILE A 27 -8.20 5.13 -24.41
N ALA A 28 -7.38 4.11 -24.69
CA ALA A 28 -7.83 2.88 -25.33
C ALA A 28 -8.92 2.14 -24.50
N SER A 29 -8.85 2.23 -23.18
CA SER A 29 -9.80 1.60 -22.26
C SER A 29 -11.23 2.12 -22.40
N ALA A 30 -11.44 3.31 -22.97
CA ALA A 30 -12.77 3.88 -23.20
C ALA A 30 -13.64 3.00 -24.12
N SER A 31 -13.03 2.18 -24.98
CA SER A 31 -13.74 1.21 -25.82
C SER A 31 -14.36 0.05 -25.02
N LYS A 32 -13.81 -0.25 -23.84
CA LYS A 32 -14.21 -1.36 -22.96
C LYS A 32 -15.31 -0.96 -21.97
N ARG A 33 -15.77 0.29 -22.01
CA ARG A 33 -16.77 0.85 -21.10
C ARG A 33 -18.02 1.26 -21.91
N PRO A 34 -19.21 1.27 -21.29
CA PRO A 34 -20.38 1.92 -21.87
C PRO A 34 -20.07 3.38 -22.24
N ASP A 35 -20.62 3.85 -23.35
CA ASP A 35 -20.39 5.21 -23.84
C ASP A 35 -21.27 6.22 -23.09
N GLU A 36 -21.01 6.31 -21.79
CA GLU A 36 -21.71 7.18 -20.85
C GLU A 36 -20.79 8.33 -20.41
N PRO A 37 -21.36 9.46 -19.95
CA PRO A 37 -20.63 10.50 -19.25
C PRO A 37 -19.70 9.96 -18.18
N TRP A 38 -18.51 10.55 -18.03
CA TRP A 38 -17.62 10.19 -16.92
C TRP A 38 -18.13 10.69 -15.56
N ALA A 39 -18.95 11.75 -15.55
CA ALA A 39 -19.73 12.24 -14.43
C ALA A 39 -21.00 12.96 -14.93
N PRO A 40 -22.01 13.22 -14.09
CA PRO A 40 -23.22 13.94 -14.49
C PRO A 40 -22.91 15.29 -15.16
N GLY A 41 -23.49 15.53 -16.33
CA GLY A 41 -23.29 16.76 -17.11
C GLY A 41 -21.92 16.90 -17.80
N LYS A 42 -21.13 15.82 -17.86
CA LYS A 42 -19.83 15.80 -18.56
C LYS A 42 -19.90 15.01 -19.87
N TRP A 43 -18.86 15.15 -20.70
CA TRP A 43 -18.75 14.40 -21.95
C TRP A 43 -18.72 12.89 -21.73
N ALA A 44 -19.21 12.16 -22.73
CA ALA A 44 -19.09 10.70 -22.79
C ALA A 44 -17.61 10.28 -22.82
N ARG A 45 -17.30 9.08 -22.32
CA ARG A 45 -15.90 8.61 -22.25
C ARG A 45 -15.22 8.56 -23.61
N ARG A 46 -15.93 8.24 -24.69
CA ARG A 46 -15.33 8.25 -26.04
C ARG A 46 -15.02 9.65 -26.53
N GLN A 47 -15.88 10.62 -26.21
CA GLN A 47 -15.63 12.04 -26.49
C GLN A 47 -14.42 12.54 -25.70
N LEU A 48 -14.33 12.18 -24.42
CA LEU A 48 -13.18 12.51 -23.58
C LEU A 48 -11.89 11.87 -24.11
N ALA A 49 -11.94 10.61 -24.55
CA ALA A 49 -10.79 9.91 -25.13
C ALA A 49 -10.29 10.58 -26.42
N GLY A 50 -11.20 11.00 -27.31
CA GLY A 50 -10.86 11.80 -28.49
C GLY A 50 -10.21 13.13 -28.11
N HIS A 51 -10.82 13.85 -27.17
CA HIS A 51 -10.34 15.15 -26.69
C HIS A 51 -8.89 15.12 -26.18
N VAL A 52 -8.47 14.07 -25.45
CA VAL A 52 -7.08 13.95 -24.98
C VAL A 52 -6.11 13.87 -26.16
N ALA A 53 -6.41 13.04 -27.17
CA ALA A 53 -5.56 12.89 -28.35
C ALA A 53 -5.52 14.17 -29.19
N ASP A 54 -6.67 14.82 -29.38
CA ASP A 54 -6.78 16.06 -30.13
C ASP A 54 -5.97 17.19 -29.47
N THR A 55 -6.05 17.30 -28.14
CA THR A 55 -5.28 18.28 -27.38
C THR A 55 -3.78 18.02 -27.46
N GLU A 56 -3.34 16.76 -27.37
CA GLU A 56 -1.93 16.39 -27.52
C GLU A 56 -1.39 16.79 -28.91
N SER A 57 -2.20 16.64 -29.95
CA SER A 57 -1.83 17.05 -31.32
C SER A 57 -1.63 18.57 -31.44
N ALA A 58 -2.49 19.35 -30.80
CA ALA A 58 -2.37 20.80 -30.75
C ALA A 58 -1.17 21.26 -29.90
N MET A 59 -0.86 20.56 -28.81
CA MET A 59 0.34 20.83 -28.02
C MET A 59 1.62 20.58 -28.82
N LEU A 60 1.66 19.50 -29.62
CA LEU A 60 2.78 19.24 -30.53
C LEU A 60 2.97 20.37 -31.56
N ASP A 61 1.88 20.88 -32.15
CA ASP A 61 1.95 22.02 -33.08
C ASP A 61 2.50 23.28 -32.38
N ARG A 62 2.05 23.58 -31.15
CA ARG A 62 2.54 24.71 -30.36
C ARG A 62 4.03 24.57 -30.04
N VAL A 63 4.49 23.38 -29.63
CA VAL A 63 5.92 23.09 -29.42
C VAL A 63 6.71 23.39 -30.70
N ARG A 64 6.27 22.88 -31.85
CA ARG A 64 6.93 23.15 -33.14
C ARG A 64 7.00 24.63 -33.47
N ARG A 65 5.92 25.38 -33.25
CA ARG A 65 5.89 26.83 -33.51
C ARG A 65 6.85 27.59 -32.62
N VAL A 66 6.79 27.38 -31.30
CA VAL A 66 7.62 28.11 -30.33
C VAL A 66 9.10 27.78 -30.50
N VAL A 67 9.43 26.54 -30.90
CA VAL A 67 10.80 26.16 -31.21
C VAL A 67 11.28 26.79 -32.51
N ALA A 68 10.45 26.84 -33.56
CA ALA A 68 10.87 27.28 -34.90
C ALA A 68 10.79 28.79 -35.13
N HIS A 69 9.94 29.51 -34.39
CA HIS A 69 9.67 30.93 -34.62
C HIS A 69 9.81 31.74 -33.33
N ASP A 70 10.05 33.04 -33.49
CA ASP A 70 10.12 33.97 -32.37
C ASP A 70 8.73 34.54 -32.09
N ASN A 71 8.23 34.29 -30.87
CA ASN A 71 6.95 34.77 -30.37
C ASN A 71 5.72 34.50 -31.29
N PRO A 72 5.52 33.27 -31.78
CA PRO A 72 4.43 32.96 -32.72
C PRO A 72 3.05 33.06 -32.04
N PRO A 73 1.98 33.34 -32.81
CA PRO A 73 0.62 33.21 -32.31
C PRO A 73 0.27 31.74 -32.02
N LEU A 74 -0.36 31.50 -30.88
CA LEU A 74 -0.86 30.19 -30.46
C LEU A 74 -2.39 30.25 -30.36
N ALA A 75 -3.06 29.62 -31.32
CA ALA A 75 -4.51 29.57 -31.33
C ALA A 75 -5.04 28.74 -30.14
N GLY A 76 -6.09 29.25 -29.49
CA GLY A 76 -6.86 28.53 -28.50
C GLY A 76 -7.65 27.40 -29.14
N ILE A 77 -8.02 26.41 -28.34
CA ILE A 77 -8.85 25.29 -28.77
C ILE A 77 -10.23 25.50 -28.16
N ASP A 78 -11.25 25.58 -28.99
CA ASP A 78 -12.63 25.44 -28.54
C ASP A 78 -12.96 23.95 -28.44
N GLN A 79 -12.77 23.42 -27.24
CA GLN A 79 -12.82 21.98 -26.99
C GLN A 79 -14.24 21.43 -27.18
N ASP A 80 -15.26 22.20 -26.80
CA ASP A 80 -16.66 21.82 -26.99
C ASP A 80 -17.04 21.81 -28.48
N ALA A 81 -16.58 22.81 -29.26
CA ALA A 81 -16.80 22.83 -30.70
C ALA A 81 -16.11 21.66 -31.41
N TRP A 82 -14.91 21.26 -30.97
CA TRP A 82 -14.21 20.09 -31.54
C TRP A 82 -14.97 18.80 -31.24
N VAL A 83 -15.39 18.60 -30.00
CA VAL A 83 -16.17 17.41 -29.59
C VAL A 83 -17.52 17.35 -30.30
N ALA A 84 -18.18 18.50 -30.54
CA ALA A 84 -19.47 18.55 -31.23
C ALA A 84 -19.37 18.46 -32.76
N GLY A 85 -18.30 18.99 -33.36
CA GLY A 85 -18.16 19.15 -34.80
C GLY A 85 -17.34 18.07 -35.51
N LEU A 86 -16.44 17.37 -34.81
CA LEU A 86 -15.61 16.31 -35.39
C LEU A 86 -16.29 14.94 -35.27
N PRO A 87 -16.14 14.05 -36.27
CA PRO A 87 -16.62 12.68 -36.17
C PRO A 87 -15.96 11.93 -35.01
N ALA A 88 -16.73 11.08 -34.33
CA ALA A 88 -16.20 10.24 -33.26
C ALA A 88 -15.12 9.28 -33.81
N VAL A 89 -13.94 9.32 -33.22
CA VAL A 89 -12.82 8.44 -33.54
C VAL A 89 -12.80 7.25 -32.58
N ALA A 90 -12.44 6.07 -33.09
CA ALA A 90 -12.31 4.88 -32.24
C ALA A 90 -11.23 5.12 -31.17
N PRO A 91 -11.45 4.78 -29.88
CA PRO A 91 -10.48 5.04 -28.82
C PRO A 91 -9.08 4.45 -29.07
N ALA A 92 -8.98 3.33 -29.79
CA ALA A 92 -7.69 2.76 -30.20
C ALA A 92 -6.90 3.71 -31.13
N VAL A 93 -7.59 4.34 -32.09
CA VAL A 93 -6.98 5.32 -33.01
C VAL A 93 -6.57 6.59 -32.25
N SER A 94 -7.40 7.06 -31.32
CA SER A 94 -7.03 8.19 -30.45
C SER A 94 -5.80 7.87 -29.58
N ALA A 95 -5.69 6.64 -29.06
CA ALA A 95 -4.52 6.22 -28.30
C ALA A 95 -3.25 6.20 -29.18
N ASP A 96 -3.34 5.71 -30.42
CA ASP A 96 -2.21 5.71 -31.35
C ASP A 96 -1.79 7.13 -31.78
N LEU A 97 -2.76 8.02 -32.01
CA LEU A 97 -2.49 9.43 -32.25
C LEU A 97 -1.77 10.07 -31.07
N PHE A 98 -2.27 9.86 -29.85
CA PHE A 98 -1.63 10.36 -28.64
C PHE A 98 -0.18 9.85 -28.52
N ARG A 99 0.07 8.54 -28.72
CA ARG A 99 1.43 7.96 -28.69
C ARG A 99 2.34 8.63 -29.71
N ALA A 100 1.88 8.79 -30.95
CA ALA A 100 2.68 9.39 -32.02
C ALA A 100 3.00 10.86 -31.71
N CYS A 101 2.02 11.63 -31.24
CA CYS A 101 2.21 13.02 -30.88
C CYS A 101 3.17 13.18 -29.70
N ARG A 102 2.98 12.40 -28.63
CA ARG A 102 3.84 12.42 -27.45
C ARG A 102 5.28 12.02 -27.78
N ALA A 103 5.47 10.97 -28.57
CA ALA A 103 6.80 10.53 -29.00
C ALA A 103 7.52 11.60 -29.82
N ALA A 104 6.82 12.26 -30.75
CA ALA A 104 7.38 13.35 -31.55
C ALA A 104 7.72 14.58 -30.69
N LEU A 105 6.84 14.93 -29.75
CA LEU A 105 7.04 16.03 -28.81
C LEU A 105 8.29 15.78 -27.96
N VAL A 106 8.42 14.60 -27.35
CA VAL A 106 9.59 14.19 -26.58
C VAL A 106 10.86 14.29 -27.43
N ALA A 107 10.86 13.71 -28.63
CA ALA A 107 12.02 13.70 -29.52
C ALA A 107 12.52 15.11 -29.90
N ILE A 108 11.62 16.10 -29.96
CA ILE A 108 11.98 17.51 -30.15
C ILE A 108 12.63 18.04 -28.88
N VAL A 109 11.94 17.95 -27.74
CA VAL A 109 12.35 18.58 -26.47
C VAL A 109 13.71 18.06 -25.98
N GLU A 110 13.98 16.76 -26.17
CA GLU A 110 15.26 16.15 -25.79
C GLU A 110 16.49 16.74 -26.45
N ARG A 111 16.33 17.33 -27.64
CA ARG A 111 17.44 17.89 -28.43
C ARG A 111 17.64 19.37 -28.17
N LEU A 112 16.79 19.99 -27.35
CA LEU A 112 16.86 21.41 -27.06
C LEU A 112 17.72 21.69 -25.83
N PRO A 113 18.45 22.80 -25.79
CA PRO A 113 19.09 23.26 -24.55
C PRO A 113 18.02 23.69 -23.54
N ALA A 114 18.35 23.65 -22.24
CA ALA A 114 17.42 24.04 -21.17
C ALA A 114 16.86 25.47 -21.33
N SER A 115 17.66 26.39 -21.88
CA SER A 115 17.23 27.77 -22.18
C SER A 115 16.09 27.85 -23.21
N ALA A 116 15.87 26.80 -24.01
CA ALA A 116 14.75 26.77 -24.95
C ALA A 116 13.39 26.74 -24.25
N LEU A 117 13.32 26.32 -22.97
CA LEU A 117 12.08 26.32 -22.19
C LEU A 117 11.50 27.72 -22.00
N GLU A 118 12.34 28.76 -22.09
CA GLU A 118 11.95 30.17 -21.94
C GLU A 118 11.46 30.80 -23.26
N ARG A 119 11.56 30.09 -24.39
CA ARG A 119 11.04 30.58 -25.68
C ARG A 119 9.53 30.78 -25.57
N ASN A 120 9.05 31.94 -26.03
CA ASN A 120 7.66 32.35 -25.88
C ASN A 120 6.87 32.25 -27.17
N GLY A 121 5.55 32.10 -27.03
CA GLY A 121 4.53 32.43 -28.02
C GLY A 121 3.36 33.19 -27.37
N VAL A 122 2.43 33.71 -28.18
CA VAL A 122 1.27 34.48 -27.70
C VAL A 122 0.00 33.67 -27.88
N HIS A 123 -0.52 33.11 -26.79
CA HIS A 123 -1.78 32.40 -26.76
C HIS A 123 -2.98 33.35 -26.79
N SER A 124 -3.89 33.13 -27.74
CA SER A 124 -5.08 33.96 -27.95
C SER A 124 -5.94 34.18 -26.70
N ALA A 125 -6.01 33.22 -25.78
CA ALA A 125 -6.77 33.33 -24.53
C ALA A 125 -5.94 33.65 -23.28
N TYR A 126 -4.64 33.32 -23.28
CA TYR A 126 -3.81 33.33 -22.06
C TYR A 126 -2.65 34.32 -22.12
N GLY A 127 -2.43 34.98 -23.27
CA GLY A 127 -1.29 35.87 -23.46
C GLY A 127 0.02 35.09 -23.64
N ALA A 128 1.12 35.62 -23.13
CA ALA A 128 2.42 34.99 -23.26
C ALA A 128 2.45 33.59 -22.60
N MET A 129 2.98 32.61 -23.33
CA MET A 129 3.21 31.25 -22.85
C MET A 129 4.60 30.80 -23.30
N CYS A 130 5.42 30.34 -22.36
CA CYS A 130 6.72 29.78 -22.69
C CYS A 130 6.61 28.29 -23.08
N LEU A 131 7.67 27.75 -23.67
CA LEU A 131 7.74 26.32 -23.99
C LEU A 131 7.56 25.46 -22.73
N GLY A 132 8.12 25.87 -21.59
CA GLY A 132 7.90 25.20 -20.31
C GLY A 132 6.43 25.09 -19.92
N ASP A 133 5.65 26.17 -20.14
CA ASP A 133 4.21 26.18 -19.84
C ASP A 133 3.43 25.26 -20.79
N ILE A 134 3.81 25.21 -22.07
CA ILE A 134 3.19 24.28 -23.04
C ILE A 134 3.41 22.83 -22.60
N LEU A 135 4.63 22.48 -22.19
CA LEU A 135 4.95 21.13 -21.74
C LEU A 135 4.23 20.77 -20.44
N ARG A 136 4.15 21.72 -19.50
CA ARG A 136 3.40 21.57 -18.25
C ARG A 136 1.92 21.32 -18.54
N HIS A 137 1.34 22.10 -19.45
CA HIS A 137 -0.05 21.92 -19.87
C HIS A 137 -0.26 20.55 -20.50
N ALA A 138 0.56 20.17 -21.50
CA ALA A 138 0.43 18.88 -22.18
C ALA A 138 0.50 17.69 -21.19
N HIS A 139 1.41 17.75 -20.22
CA HIS A 139 1.56 16.71 -19.23
C HIS A 139 0.42 16.66 -18.21
N GLY A 140 0.11 17.82 -17.60
CA GLY A 140 -0.95 17.93 -16.59
C GLY A 140 -2.32 17.59 -17.13
N HIS A 141 -2.65 18.09 -18.33
CA HIS A 141 -3.91 17.80 -19.03
C HIS A 141 -4.09 16.31 -19.32
N ALA A 142 -3.07 15.68 -19.91
CA ALA A 142 -3.10 14.26 -20.24
C ALA A 142 -3.33 13.38 -18.99
N LEU A 143 -2.62 13.66 -17.89
CA LEU A 143 -2.79 12.91 -16.64
C LEU A 143 -4.15 13.16 -15.99
N HIS A 144 -4.62 14.41 -15.97
CA HIS A 144 -5.91 14.79 -15.40
C HIS A 144 -7.06 14.04 -16.08
N HIS A 145 -7.06 13.97 -17.41
CA HIS A 145 -8.12 13.28 -18.15
C HIS A 145 -7.92 11.76 -18.21
N ALA A 146 -6.69 11.24 -18.17
CA ALA A 146 -6.46 9.81 -17.97
C ALA A 146 -7.13 9.33 -16.67
N ALA A 147 -6.95 10.08 -15.57
CA ALA A 147 -7.61 9.79 -14.31
C ALA A 147 -9.15 9.82 -14.43
N GLN A 148 -9.74 10.72 -15.23
CA GLN A 148 -11.19 10.75 -15.47
C GLN A 148 -11.69 9.59 -16.36
N LEU A 149 -10.91 9.19 -17.34
CA LEU A 149 -11.20 8.03 -18.18
C LEU A 149 -11.17 6.75 -17.35
N GLU A 150 -10.27 6.69 -16.38
CA GLU A 150 -10.11 5.60 -15.43
C GLU A 150 -11.12 5.66 -14.28
N SER A 151 -11.55 6.85 -13.86
CA SER A 151 -12.50 7.04 -12.76
C SER A 151 -13.88 6.46 -13.05
N GLY A 152 -14.52 5.98 -11.98
CA GLY A 152 -15.74 5.19 -12.02
C GLY A 152 -16.96 5.98 -12.46
N SER A 153 -17.59 5.51 -13.56
CA SER A 153 -19.07 5.50 -13.65
C SER A 153 -19.56 4.45 -12.65
N PRO A 154 -20.83 4.50 -12.17
CA PRO A 154 -21.44 3.51 -11.30
C PRO A 154 -21.16 2.03 -11.64
N ALA A 155 -20.71 1.74 -12.87
CA ALA A 155 -20.29 0.42 -13.34
C ALA A 155 -19.02 -0.19 -12.68
N THR A 156 -18.22 0.52 -11.86
CA THR A 156 -17.17 -0.16 -11.07
C THR A 156 -17.75 -1.10 -10.00
N ALA A 157 -19.02 -0.95 -9.64
CA ALA A 157 -19.75 -1.95 -8.85
C ALA A 157 -19.85 -3.31 -9.58
N ALA A 158 -19.70 -3.37 -10.91
CA ALA A 158 -19.82 -4.61 -11.69
C ALA A 158 -18.53 -5.47 -11.71
N LEU A 159 -17.36 -4.92 -11.38
CA LEU A 159 -16.07 -5.66 -11.40
C LEU A 159 -15.57 -6.06 -10.02
N GLY A 160 -16.29 -5.72 -8.95
CA GLY A 160 -15.94 -6.11 -7.58
C GLY A 160 -14.67 -5.45 -7.01
N GLN A 161 -14.63 -5.34 -5.68
CA GLN A 161 -13.54 -4.73 -4.93
C GLN A 161 -12.30 -5.64 -4.94
N ARG A 162 -11.14 -5.14 -5.37
CA ARG A 162 -9.91 -5.96 -5.40
C ARG A 162 -9.45 -6.33 -3.99
N TYR A 163 -8.91 -7.53 -3.87
CA TYR A 163 -8.26 -7.98 -2.65
C TYR A 163 -7.03 -8.83 -2.97
N TRP A 164 -6.15 -8.94 -1.98
CA TRP A 164 -4.98 -9.82 -1.99
C TRP A 164 -4.96 -10.64 -0.70
N ILE A 165 -4.49 -11.87 -0.78
CA ILE A 165 -4.15 -12.69 0.38
C ILE A 165 -2.64 -12.75 0.46
N VAL A 166 -2.09 -12.31 1.58
CA VAL A 166 -0.65 -12.13 1.76
C VAL A 166 -0.21 -12.88 3.01
N ASP A 167 0.85 -13.66 2.89
CA ASP A 167 1.51 -14.26 4.03
C ASP A 167 2.65 -13.36 4.50
N ALA A 168 2.49 -12.74 5.67
CA ALA A 168 3.49 -11.86 6.27
C ALA A 168 4.49 -12.62 7.16
N PHE A 169 5.68 -12.05 7.33
CA PHE A 169 6.82 -12.64 8.05
C PHE A 169 7.34 -13.96 7.46
N THR A 170 7.24 -14.10 6.14
CA THR A 170 7.77 -15.23 5.38
C THR A 170 8.22 -14.79 3.97
N LYS A 171 9.05 -15.63 3.35
CA LYS A 171 9.45 -15.51 1.93
C LYS A 171 8.84 -16.61 1.06
N VAL A 172 8.13 -17.56 1.66
CA VAL A 172 7.52 -18.71 0.98
C VAL A 172 6.01 -18.75 1.28
N PRO A 173 5.17 -19.05 0.28
CA PRO A 173 3.73 -19.22 0.48
C PRO A 173 3.42 -20.30 1.52
N PHE A 174 2.26 -20.16 2.16
CA PHE A 174 1.68 -21.09 3.15
C PHE A 174 2.45 -21.17 4.48
N ALA A 175 3.39 -20.26 4.71
CA ALA A 175 4.02 -20.00 6.00
C ALA A 175 3.66 -18.59 6.50
N GLY A 176 4.23 -18.13 7.60
CA GLY A 176 3.96 -16.79 8.12
C GLY A 176 2.53 -16.61 8.64
N ASN A 177 2.09 -15.35 8.75
CA ASN A 177 0.75 -15.00 9.20
C ASN A 177 -0.09 -14.43 8.04
N PRO A 178 -1.19 -15.11 7.64
CA PRO A 178 -2.00 -14.68 6.51
C PRO A 178 -2.86 -13.46 6.87
N ALA A 179 -2.94 -12.50 5.95
CA ALA A 179 -3.90 -11.40 6.01
C ALA A 179 -4.55 -11.16 4.64
N ALA A 180 -5.83 -10.80 4.65
CA ALA A 180 -6.50 -10.26 3.47
C ALA A 180 -6.27 -8.75 3.42
N VAL A 181 -5.84 -8.22 2.28
CA VAL A 181 -5.60 -6.80 2.05
C VAL A 181 -6.59 -6.28 1.03
N VAL A 182 -7.33 -5.24 1.39
CA VAL A 182 -8.37 -4.63 0.56
C VAL A 182 -8.09 -3.11 0.45
N PRO A 183 -7.28 -2.68 -0.53
CA PRO A 183 -7.09 -1.27 -0.86
C PRO A 183 -8.38 -0.70 -1.47
N LEU A 184 -8.89 0.36 -0.87
CA LEU A 184 -10.09 1.09 -1.25
C LEU A 184 -9.71 2.47 -1.81
N ASP A 185 -10.57 3.03 -2.66
CA ASP A 185 -10.40 4.40 -3.17
C ASP A 185 -10.83 5.46 -2.15
N ARG A 186 -11.71 5.09 -1.21
CA ARG A 186 -12.31 5.95 -0.18
C ARG A 186 -12.70 5.11 1.06
N PRO A 187 -13.04 5.72 2.20
CA PRO A 187 -13.62 4.98 3.32
C PRO A 187 -14.89 4.22 2.90
N ALA A 188 -15.03 2.97 3.37
CA ALA A 188 -16.22 2.14 3.24
C ALA A 188 -16.97 2.03 4.59
N ASP A 189 -18.20 1.50 4.56
CA ASP A 189 -18.97 1.26 5.78
C ASP A 189 -18.26 0.27 6.73
N VAL A 190 -18.34 0.54 8.03
CA VAL A 190 -17.69 -0.29 9.07
C VAL A 190 -18.34 -1.67 9.16
N GLY A 191 -19.66 -1.73 9.04
CA GLY A 191 -20.41 -2.98 9.02
C GLY A 191 -20.04 -3.84 7.82
N TRP A 192 -19.87 -3.22 6.65
CA TRP A 192 -19.37 -3.90 5.45
C TRP A 192 -17.94 -4.43 5.63
N MET A 193 -17.01 -3.61 6.15
CA MET A 193 -15.63 -4.05 6.43
C MET A 193 -15.60 -5.27 7.37
N GLN A 194 -16.45 -5.26 8.41
CA GLN A 194 -16.56 -6.37 9.36
C GLN A 194 -17.15 -7.63 8.71
N GLN A 195 -18.16 -7.50 7.84
CA GLN A 195 -18.73 -8.63 7.09
C GLN A 195 -17.69 -9.26 6.15
N VAL A 196 -16.93 -8.44 5.43
CA VAL A 196 -15.84 -8.93 4.56
C VAL A 196 -14.76 -9.64 5.38
N ALA A 197 -14.39 -9.10 6.54
CA ALA A 197 -13.42 -9.74 7.43
C ALA A 197 -13.92 -11.10 7.95
N ALA A 198 -15.20 -11.19 8.29
CA ALA A 198 -15.85 -12.44 8.70
C ALA A 198 -15.88 -13.46 7.55
N GLU A 199 -16.18 -13.03 6.32
CA GLU A 199 -16.22 -13.89 5.13
C GLU A 199 -14.85 -14.47 4.78
N PHE A 200 -13.78 -13.67 4.85
CA PHE A 200 -12.41 -14.19 4.64
C PHE A 200 -11.98 -15.18 5.71
N ASN A 201 -12.43 -15.00 6.95
CA ASN A 201 -12.11 -15.83 8.10
C ASN A 201 -10.59 -16.10 8.26
N LEU A 202 -9.78 -15.08 7.99
CA LEU A 202 -8.33 -15.07 8.27
C LEU A 202 -8.05 -14.42 9.62
N SER A 203 -6.78 -14.43 10.05
CA SER A 203 -6.35 -13.75 11.28
C SER A 203 -6.84 -12.29 11.26
N GLU A 204 -6.53 -11.57 10.19
CA GLU A 204 -6.98 -10.20 9.97
C GLU A 204 -7.26 -9.91 8.49
N THR A 205 -8.26 -9.05 8.27
CA THR A 205 -8.47 -8.32 7.04
C THR A 205 -8.13 -6.85 7.27
N VAL A 206 -7.33 -6.28 6.38
CA VAL A 206 -6.87 -4.90 6.44
C VAL A 206 -7.41 -4.09 5.27
N PHE A 207 -7.95 -2.93 5.59
CA PHE A 207 -8.47 -1.97 4.63
C PHE A 207 -7.58 -0.73 4.64
N THR A 208 -7.24 -0.23 3.46
CA THR A 208 -6.46 1.00 3.32
C THR A 208 -7.08 1.91 2.27
N TRP A 209 -6.94 3.22 2.42
CA TRP A 209 -7.32 4.19 1.37
C TRP A 209 -6.44 5.43 1.45
N PRO A 210 -6.22 6.14 0.34
CA PRO A 210 -5.41 7.33 0.33
C PRO A 210 -6.13 8.52 0.98
N GLU A 211 -5.38 9.34 1.71
CA GLU A 211 -5.69 10.73 2.06
C GLU A 211 -4.57 11.63 1.49
N GLU A 212 -4.62 12.95 1.69
CA GLU A 212 -3.74 13.92 1.01
C GLU A 212 -2.24 13.59 1.12
N ASP A 213 -1.76 13.27 2.32
CA ASP A 213 -0.33 13.08 2.64
C ASP A 213 -0.02 11.72 3.28
N HIS A 214 -1.04 10.86 3.47
CA HIS A 214 -0.90 9.59 4.17
C HIS A 214 -1.94 8.56 3.69
N TRP A 215 -1.86 7.35 4.23
CA TRP A 215 -2.85 6.30 3.99
C TRP A 215 -3.59 5.99 5.27
N ARG A 216 -4.91 5.89 5.22
CA ARG A 216 -5.65 5.31 6.33
C ARG A 216 -5.47 3.81 6.36
N ILE A 217 -5.53 3.24 7.56
CA ILE A 217 -5.50 1.79 7.75
C ILE A 217 -6.48 1.40 8.86
N ARG A 218 -7.21 0.31 8.63
CA ARG A 218 -8.05 -0.34 9.63
C ARG A 218 -7.90 -1.85 9.53
N TRP A 219 -7.96 -2.53 10.67
CA TRP A 219 -7.77 -3.97 10.77
C TRP A 219 -8.95 -4.61 11.46
N PHE A 220 -9.43 -5.71 10.89
CA PHE A 220 -10.58 -6.44 11.39
C PHE A 220 -10.22 -7.90 11.51
N THR A 221 -10.44 -8.46 12.69
CA THR A 221 -10.63 -9.90 12.86
C THR A 221 -12.02 -10.30 12.34
N PRO A 222 -12.35 -11.60 12.24
CA PRO A 222 -13.70 -12.02 11.89
C PRO A 222 -14.81 -11.51 12.83
N ALA A 223 -14.47 -11.10 14.06
CA ALA A 223 -15.43 -10.73 15.09
C ALA A 223 -15.41 -9.23 15.47
N ALA A 224 -14.29 -8.54 15.29
CA ALA A 224 -14.13 -7.15 15.72
C ALA A 224 -12.99 -6.42 15.01
N GLU A 225 -13.09 -5.09 14.96
CA GLU A 225 -11.97 -4.20 14.65
C GLU A 225 -10.91 -4.23 15.78
N VAL A 226 -9.63 -4.18 15.38
CA VAL A 226 -8.50 -4.10 16.32
C VAL A 226 -7.73 -2.80 16.13
N ALA A 227 -7.25 -2.23 17.24
CA ALA A 227 -6.61 -0.91 17.25
C ALA A 227 -5.25 -0.86 16.53
N LEU A 228 -4.58 -2.01 16.36
CA LEU A 228 -3.28 -2.13 15.71
C LEU A 228 -2.98 -3.60 15.38
N CYS A 229 -2.55 -3.89 14.15
CA CYS A 229 -2.05 -5.21 13.78
C CYS A 229 -0.76 -5.15 12.95
N GLY A 230 0.33 -5.74 13.46
CA GLY A 230 1.65 -5.68 12.83
C GLY A 230 1.75 -6.44 11.50
N HIS A 231 1.38 -7.72 11.46
CA HIS A 231 1.55 -8.54 10.26
C HIS A 231 0.65 -8.06 9.11
N ALA A 232 -0.58 -7.64 9.40
CA ALA A 232 -1.49 -7.10 8.40
C ALA A 232 -1.01 -5.72 7.89
N THR A 233 -0.31 -4.94 8.71
CA THR A 233 0.38 -3.72 8.24
C THR A 233 1.53 -4.05 7.29
N VAL A 234 2.32 -5.08 7.58
CA VAL A 234 3.34 -5.59 6.65
C VAL A 234 2.70 -6.00 5.32
N ALA A 235 1.62 -6.79 5.38
CA ALA A 235 0.88 -7.22 4.20
C ALA A 235 0.34 -6.05 3.36
N ALA A 236 -0.29 -5.06 4.02
CA ALA A 236 -0.83 -3.88 3.35
C ALA A 236 0.25 -3.08 2.64
N ALA A 237 1.38 -2.81 3.31
CA ALA A 237 2.49 -2.08 2.71
C ALA A 237 3.06 -2.80 1.49
N THR A 238 3.24 -4.13 1.58
CA THR A 238 3.68 -4.96 0.46
C THR A 238 2.75 -4.83 -0.75
N VAL A 239 1.43 -4.95 -0.56
CA VAL A 239 0.46 -4.80 -1.66
C VAL A 239 0.51 -3.39 -2.26
N LEU A 240 0.53 -2.33 -1.43
CA LEU A 240 0.55 -0.96 -1.94
C LEU A 240 1.80 -0.67 -2.79
N TRP A 241 2.96 -1.17 -2.39
CA TRP A 241 4.17 -1.01 -3.19
C TRP A 241 4.20 -1.92 -4.43
N ASP A 242 3.85 -3.19 -4.30
CA ASP A 242 3.99 -4.16 -5.39
C ASP A 242 2.94 -3.93 -6.50
N THR A 243 1.79 -3.33 -6.17
CA THR A 243 0.78 -2.88 -7.15
C THR A 243 1.08 -1.49 -7.74
N GLY A 244 2.10 -0.79 -7.24
CA GLY A 244 2.44 0.56 -7.69
C GLY A 244 1.48 1.66 -7.21
N LEU A 245 0.56 1.36 -6.27
CA LEU A 245 -0.30 2.37 -5.64
C LEU A 245 0.51 3.39 -4.83
N VAL A 246 1.72 3.00 -4.37
CA VAL A 246 2.68 3.89 -3.72
C VAL A 246 4.10 3.61 -4.25
N VAL A 247 4.88 4.67 -4.51
CA VAL A 247 6.27 4.57 -5.02
C VAL A 247 7.32 4.96 -3.96
N GLY A 248 6.89 5.52 -2.82
CA GLY A 248 7.76 6.03 -1.75
C GLY A 248 7.46 5.42 -0.37
N PRO A 249 7.98 6.01 0.73
CA PRO A 249 7.64 5.60 2.08
C PRO A 249 6.13 5.73 2.34
N ILE A 250 5.59 4.87 3.20
CA ILE A 250 4.18 4.90 3.58
C ILE A 250 4.08 5.38 5.02
N THR A 251 3.21 6.35 5.28
CA THR A 251 2.72 6.62 6.64
C THR A 251 1.29 6.15 6.70
N PHE A 252 1.03 5.12 7.49
CA PHE A 252 -0.33 4.73 7.79
C PHE A 252 -0.85 5.52 8.99
N VAL A 253 -2.11 5.95 8.96
CA VAL A 253 -2.78 6.59 10.10
C VAL A 253 -3.97 5.74 10.50
N SER A 254 -3.94 5.30 11.76
CA SER A 254 -5.00 4.52 12.40
C SER A 254 -5.62 5.29 13.55
N ALA A 255 -6.63 4.70 14.22
CA ALA A 255 -7.16 5.24 15.48
C ALA A 255 -6.08 5.34 16.59
N SER A 256 -5.01 4.53 16.49
CA SER A 256 -3.87 4.55 17.43
C SER A 256 -2.78 5.56 17.03
N GLY A 257 -3.00 6.35 15.96
CA GLY A 257 -2.07 7.34 15.45
C GLY A 257 -1.26 6.87 14.23
N ALA A 258 -0.23 7.64 13.92
CA ALA A 258 0.63 7.46 12.75
C ALA A 258 1.64 6.31 12.93
N LEU A 259 1.81 5.54 11.86
CA LEU A 259 2.64 4.35 11.77
C LEU A 259 3.49 4.48 10.50
N PRO A 260 4.71 5.04 10.60
CA PRO A 260 5.62 5.10 9.47
C PRO A 260 6.10 3.69 9.13
N VAL A 261 6.09 3.38 7.84
CA VAL A 261 6.48 2.09 7.28
C VAL A 261 7.48 2.32 6.17
N ARG A 262 8.62 1.62 6.23
CA ARG A 262 9.70 1.73 5.24
C ARG A 262 9.98 0.38 4.60
N ARG A 263 10.43 0.43 3.34
CA ARG A 263 10.88 -0.75 2.59
C ARG A 263 12.40 -0.79 2.60
N GLU A 264 12.96 -1.91 3.02
CA GLU A 264 14.40 -2.19 2.98
C GLU A 264 14.62 -3.45 2.14
N GLY A 265 14.88 -3.26 0.84
CA GLY A 265 14.93 -4.34 -0.14
C GLY A 265 13.60 -5.10 -0.22
N THR A 266 13.59 -6.35 0.25
CA THR A 266 12.40 -7.23 0.28
C THR A 266 11.68 -7.25 1.62
N GLN A 267 12.09 -6.38 2.56
CA GLN A 267 11.54 -6.33 3.90
C GLN A 267 10.72 -5.06 4.11
N VAL A 268 9.64 -5.22 4.87
CA VAL A 268 8.85 -4.13 5.43
C VAL A 268 9.30 -3.94 6.87
N VAL A 269 9.64 -2.71 7.23
CA VAL A 269 10.09 -2.37 8.59
C VAL A 269 9.04 -1.49 9.27
N LEU A 270 8.62 -1.93 10.46
CA LEU A 270 7.68 -1.24 11.34
C LEU A 270 8.41 -0.72 12.58
N ASP A 271 8.04 0.47 13.05
CA ASP A 271 8.55 1.05 14.29
C ASP A 271 7.49 0.97 15.41
N PHE A 272 7.81 0.25 16.50
CA PHE A 272 6.95 0.14 17.67
C PHE A 272 7.64 0.54 18.99
N PRO A 273 6.87 0.95 20.00
CA PRO A 273 7.41 1.11 21.35
C PRO A 273 7.82 -0.24 21.94
N ALA A 274 8.99 -0.28 22.58
CA ALA A 274 9.44 -1.45 23.34
C ALA A 274 8.52 -1.67 24.55
N LYS A 275 8.06 -2.91 24.75
CA LYS A 275 7.20 -3.33 25.86
C LYS A 275 7.99 -4.21 26.83
N ARG A 276 8.75 -3.59 27.72
CA ARG A 276 9.55 -4.31 28.71
C ARG A 276 8.66 -5.19 29.59
N CYS A 277 9.02 -6.46 29.72
CA CYS A 277 8.43 -7.33 30.73
C CYS A 277 9.11 -7.06 32.07
N LEU A 278 8.32 -6.86 33.12
CA LEU A 278 8.83 -6.85 34.49
C LEU A 278 9.11 -8.29 34.91
N PRO A 279 10.36 -8.67 35.21
CA PRO A 279 10.68 -10.00 35.69
C PRO A 279 9.92 -10.30 36.98
N GLY A 280 9.44 -11.53 37.13
CA GLY A 280 8.69 -11.92 38.32
C GLY A 280 8.28 -13.38 38.29
N GLU A 281 7.68 -13.81 39.40
CA GLU A 281 7.14 -15.16 39.52
C GLU A 281 5.95 -15.34 38.58
N ILE A 282 5.96 -16.44 37.84
CA ILE A 282 4.91 -16.79 36.89
C ILE A 282 3.82 -17.56 37.64
N PRO A 283 2.54 -17.19 37.51
CA PRO A 283 1.45 -17.88 38.18
C PRO A 283 1.46 -19.40 37.91
N ALA A 284 1.33 -20.20 38.98
CA ALA A 284 1.41 -21.65 38.89
C ALA A 284 0.29 -22.26 38.02
N ASP A 285 -0.88 -21.62 37.99
CA ASP A 285 -1.99 -21.99 37.12
C ASP A 285 -1.68 -21.76 35.63
N LEU A 286 -0.95 -20.69 35.29
CA LEU A 286 -0.45 -20.43 33.94
C LEU A 286 0.53 -21.53 33.51
N LEU A 287 1.51 -21.86 34.36
CA LEU A 287 2.48 -22.93 34.08
C LEU A 287 1.81 -24.29 33.92
N ALA A 288 0.84 -24.59 34.79
CA ALA A 288 0.06 -25.82 34.71
C ALA A 288 -0.84 -25.89 33.46
N ALA A 289 -1.34 -24.74 32.97
CA ALA A 289 -2.11 -24.68 31.74
C ALA A 289 -1.22 -24.83 30.49
N LEU A 290 0.03 -24.36 30.55
CA LEU A 290 1.03 -24.59 29.49
C LEU A 290 1.64 -26.01 29.52
N GLY A 291 1.65 -26.64 30.70
CA GLY A 291 2.31 -27.94 30.90
C GLY A 291 3.84 -27.85 30.90
N VAL A 292 4.41 -26.74 31.37
CA VAL A 292 5.86 -26.47 31.28
C VAL A 292 6.45 -25.99 32.60
N ALA A 293 7.77 -26.13 32.74
CA ALA A 293 8.57 -25.45 33.75
C ALA A 293 9.27 -24.24 33.15
N ALA A 294 9.19 -23.09 33.82
CA ALA A 294 9.86 -21.87 33.38
C ALA A 294 11.27 -21.76 33.97
N VAL A 295 12.22 -21.31 33.14
CA VAL A 295 13.56 -20.89 33.57
C VAL A 295 13.51 -19.48 34.15
N ALA A 296 12.76 -18.60 33.48
CA ALA A 296 12.52 -17.24 33.89
C ALA A 296 11.20 -16.75 33.28
N GLY A 297 10.73 -15.59 33.71
CA GLY A 297 9.61 -14.95 33.05
C GLY A 297 9.28 -13.61 33.64
N GLY A 298 8.26 -13.01 33.07
CA GLY A 298 7.78 -11.71 33.47
C GLY A 298 6.49 -11.34 32.75
N LYS A 299 5.94 -10.20 33.14
CA LYS A 299 4.68 -9.70 32.59
C LYS A 299 4.88 -8.32 32.00
N ASN A 300 4.31 -8.07 30.83
CA ASN A 300 4.07 -6.70 30.35
C ASN A 300 2.60 -6.34 30.63
N GLY A 301 2.20 -5.09 30.37
CA GLY A 301 0.83 -4.62 30.67
C GLY A 301 -0.33 -5.48 30.13
N MET A 302 -0.09 -6.36 29.14
CA MET A 302 -1.12 -7.23 28.56
C MET A 302 -0.79 -8.73 28.57
N ASP A 303 0.47 -9.10 28.32
CA ASP A 303 0.89 -10.48 28.03
C ASP A 303 1.94 -10.98 29.03
N TRP A 304 1.93 -12.30 29.29
CA TRP A 304 3.00 -12.99 30.01
C TRP A 304 4.08 -13.46 29.05
N LEU A 305 5.35 -13.38 29.47
CA LEU A 305 6.50 -13.97 28.80
C LEU A 305 7.09 -15.06 29.70
N VAL A 306 7.20 -16.26 29.15
CA VAL A 306 7.69 -17.47 29.81
C VAL A 306 8.92 -17.96 29.05
N GLU A 307 10.09 -17.84 29.67
CA GLU A 307 11.35 -18.37 29.15
C GLU A 307 11.47 -19.85 29.53
N LEU A 308 11.65 -20.70 28.53
CA LEU A 308 11.79 -22.15 28.67
C LEU A 308 13.24 -22.57 28.43
N ALA A 309 13.57 -23.82 28.78
CA ALA A 309 14.94 -24.32 28.74
C ALA A 309 15.57 -24.27 27.34
N ASP A 310 14.82 -24.67 26.31
CA ASP A 310 15.33 -24.82 24.95
C ASP A 310 14.23 -24.75 23.88
N ALA A 311 14.65 -24.72 22.61
CA ALA A 311 13.75 -24.67 21.46
C ALA A 311 12.85 -25.91 21.35
N ALA A 312 13.34 -27.08 21.75
CA ALA A 312 12.56 -28.33 21.74
C ALA A 312 11.38 -28.27 22.74
N THR A 313 11.60 -27.67 23.90
CA THR A 313 10.56 -27.43 24.90
C THR A 313 9.51 -26.45 24.35
N VAL A 314 9.93 -25.36 23.70
CA VAL A 314 9.00 -24.41 23.04
C VAL A 314 8.17 -25.10 21.95
N GLN A 315 8.81 -25.94 21.13
CA GLN A 315 8.15 -26.65 20.03
C GLN A 315 7.09 -27.65 20.54
N SER A 316 7.38 -28.33 21.66
CA SER A 316 6.53 -29.38 22.22
C SER A 316 5.40 -28.89 23.12
N VAL A 317 5.35 -27.59 23.47
CA VAL A 317 4.27 -27.03 24.30
C VAL A 317 2.90 -27.37 23.70
N SER A 318 2.03 -27.97 24.50
CA SER A 318 0.65 -28.28 24.14
C SER A 318 -0.27 -27.68 25.21
N PRO A 319 -0.69 -26.42 25.04
CA PRO A 319 -1.46 -25.75 26.08
C PRO A 319 -2.86 -26.33 26.22
N ASP A 320 -3.35 -26.40 27.46
CA ASP A 320 -4.78 -26.51 27.75
C ASP A 320 -5.44 -25.16 27.46
N PHE A 321 -5.94 -25.00 26.23
CA PHE A 321 -6.57 -23.76 25.80
C PHE A 321 -7.82 -23.41 26.60
N ALA A 322 -8.55 -24.39 27.12
CA ALA A 322 -9.74 -24.15 27.94
C ALA A 322 -9.37 -23.56 29.30
N ARG A 323 -8.26 -23.99 29.90
CA ARG A 323 -7.72 -23.39 31.12
C ARG A 323 -7.13 -22.01 30.84
N LEU A 324 -6.30 -21.87 29.80
CA LEU A 324 -5.70 -20.59 29.44
C LEU A 324 -6.78 -19.51 29.14
N ALA A 325 -7.88 -19.87 28.49
CA ALA A 325 -8.97 -18.94 28.19
C ALA A 325 -9.66 -18.34 29.43
N ARG A 326 -9.53 -18.99 30.59
CA ARG A 326 -10.13 -18.53 31.86
C ARG A 326 -9.18 -17.68 32.70
N LEU A 327 -7.90 -17.60 32.32
CA LEU A 327 -6.92 -16.82 33.06
C LEU A 327 -7.05 -15.33 32.69
N PRO A 328 -6.80 -14.41 33.64
CA PRO A 328 -6.88 -12.97 33.42
C PRO A 328 -5.64 -12.43 32.68
N VAL A 329 -5.39 -12.97 31.49
CA VAL A 329 -4.28 -12.60 30.61
C VAL A 329 -4.78 -12.49 29.17
N ARG A 330 -4.29 -11.49 28.42
CA ARG A 330 -4.59 -11.39 26.99
C ARG A 330 -3.90 -12.50 26.21
N GLY A 331 -2.58 -12.64 26.36
CA GLY A 331 -1.79 -13.67 25.71
C GLY A 331 -0.54 -14.08 26.47
N VAL A 332 0.05 -15.21 26.03
CA VAL A 332 1.21 -15.83 26.64
C VAL A 332 2.24 -16.12 25.56
N ILE A 333 3.43 -15.54 25.72
CA ILE A 333 4.61 -15.77 24.89
C ILE A 333 5.45 -16.85 25.58
N VAL A 334 5.67 -17.97 24.90
CA VAL A 334 6.70 -18.94 25.31
C VAL A 334 7.92 -18.76 24.42
N THR A 335 9.12 -18.74 25.00
CA THR A 335 10.35 -18.45 24.25
C THR A 335 11.56 -19.16 24.82
N ALA A 336 12.56 -19.40 23.98
CA ALA A 336 13.86 -19.91 24.38
C ALA A 336 14.92 -19.41 23.40
N ARG A 337 16.19 -19.57 23.77
CA ARG A 337 17.29 -19.43 22.82
C ARG A 337 17.17 -20.52 21.75
N SER A 338 17.52 -20.18 20.51
CA SER A 338 17.56 -21.15 19.41
C SER A 338 18.79 -22.08 19.51
N ASP A 339 18.72 -23.19 18.79
CA ASP A 339 19.85 -24.12 18.67
C ASP A 339 20.99 -23.51 17.83
N ALA A 340 22.22 -23.87 18.17
CA ALA A 340 23.40 -23.46 17.42
C ALA A 340 23.31 -23.93 15.96
N GLY A 341 23.58 -23.02 15.01
CA GLY A 341 23.53 -23.33 13.58
C GLY A 341 22.14 -23.24 12.94
N SER A 342 21.07 -22.98 13.71
CA SER A 342 19.71 -22.79 13.18
C SER A 342 19.54 -21.56 12.28
N GLY A 343 20.46 -20.57 12.38
CA GLY A 343 20.35 -19.27 11.71
C GLY A 343 19.38 -18.29 12.38
N TRP A 344 18.82 -18.66 13.53
CA TRP A 344 18.00 -17.80 14.38
C TRP A 344 18.71 -17.55 15.71
N ASP A 345 18.33 -16.50 16.44
CA ASP A 345 18.86 -16.21 17.78
C ASP A 345 17.93 -16.69 18.89
N ILE A 346 16.61 -16.61 18.66
CA ILE A 346 15.58 -17.06 19.58
C ILE A 346 14.42 -17.73 18.84
N VAL A 347 13.69 -18.58 19.55
CA VAL A 347 12.40 -19.11 19.10
C VAL A 347 11.27 -18.67 20.03
N SER A 348 10.05 -18.61 19.51
CA SER A 348 8.87 -18.32 20.30
C SER A 348 7.58 -18.97 19.77
N ARG A 349 6.54 -19.02 20.59
CA ARG A 349 5.14 -19.22 20.22
C ARG A 349 4.25 -18.28 21.04
N PHE A 350 3.05 -17.99 20.54
CA PHE A 350 2.12 -17.06 21.17
C PHE A 350 0.71 -17.65 21.24
N PHE A 351 0.13 -17.65 22.43
CA PHE A 351 -1.20 -18.19 22.71
C PHE A 351 -2.09 -17.10 23.30
N ALA A 352 -3.29 -16.89 22.76
CA ALA A 352 -4.23 -15.88 23.27
C ALA A 352 -5.70 -16.38 23.25
N PRO A 353 -6.00 -17.54 23.84
CA PRO A 353 -7.32 -18.16 23.73
C PRO A 353 -8.43 -17.33 24.41
N ALA A 354 -8.11 -16.49 25.39
CA ALA A 354 -9.06 -15.57 26.04
C ALA A 354 -9.65 -14.54 25.07
N VAL A 355 -8.99 -14.28 23.93
CA VAL A 355 -9.48 -13.41 22.85
C VAL A 355 -9.79 -14.19 21.57
N GLY A 356 -10.02 -15.50 21.68
CA GLY A 356 -10.46 -16.34 20.57
C GLY A 356 -9.34 -16.82 19.63
N VAL A 357 -8.06 -16.61 19.99
CA VAL A 357 -6.91 -17.04 19.18
C VAL A 357 -6.14 -18.12 19.94
N PRO A 358 -6.40 -19.42 19.70
CA PRO A 358 -5.69 -20.49 20.39
C PRO A 358 -4.17 -20.35 20.25
N GLU A 359 -3.69 -20.18 19.02
CA GLU A 359 -2.29 -19.90 18.69
C GLU A 359 -2.22 -18.96 17.49
N ASP A 360 -1.44 -17.88 17.62
CA ASP A 360 -1.21 -16.93 16.54
C ASP A 360 0.00 -17.39 15.68
N PRO A 361 -0.10 -17.44 14.34
CA PRO A 361 1.00 -17.94 13.50
C PRO A 361 2.30 -17.16 13.65
N VAL A 362 2.24 -15.82 13.60
CA VAL A 362 3.39 -14.93 13.80
C VAL A 362 2.94 -13.61 14.41
N THR A 363 3.43 -13.31 15.61
CA THR A 363 2.95 -12.20 16.43
C THR A 363 3.97 -11.07 16.48
N GLY A 364 3.82 -10.07 15.59
CA GLY A 364 4.71 -8.91 15.57
C GLY A 364 4.77 -8.17 16.92
N SER A 365 3.62 -7.97 17.57
CA SER A 365 3.55 -7.28 18.87
C SER A 365 4.29 -8.01 19.99
N ALA A 366 4.38 -9.34 19.95
CA ALA A 366 5.16 -10.13 20.92
C ALA A 366 6.66 -9.76 20.86
N HIS A 367 7.16 -9.37 19.70
CA HIS A 367 8.56 -8.98 19.51
C HIS A 367 8.90 -7.64 20.19
N CYS A 368 7.89 -6.82 20.50
CA CYS A 368 8.07 -5.63 21.35
C CYS A 368 8.46 -6.01 22.79
N ALA A 369 8.13 -7.22 23.24
CA ALA A 369 8.52 -7.76 24.53
C ALA A 369 9.74 -8.70 24.46
N LEU A 370 9.82 -9.53 23.41
CA LEU A 370 10.94 -10.46 23.22
C LEU A 370 12.27 -9.73 23.02
N LEU A 371 12.30 -8.63 22.24
CA LEU A 371 13.56 -7.94 21.98
C LEU A 371 14.16 -7.32 23.25
N PRO A 372 13.43 -6.52 24.07
CA PRO A 372 13.96 -6.04 25.33
C PRO A 372 14.35 -7.14 26.32
N TRP A 373 13.71 -8.32 26.23
CA TRP A 373 14.04 -9.47 27.06
C TRP A 373 15.37 -10.12 26.63
N TRP A 374 15.53 -10.41 25.34
CA TRP A 374 16.65 -11.22 24.84
C TRP A 374 17.89 -10.43 24.43
N VAL A 375 17.75 -9.19 23.95
CA VAL A 375 18.88 -8.35 23.53
C VAL A 375 19.94 -8.21 24.64
N PRO A 376 19.58 -7.84 25.88
CA PRO A 376 20.57 -7.74 26.96
C PRO A 376 21.21 -9.09 27.31
N ARG A 377 20.45 -10.19 27.24
CA ARG A 377 20.91 -11.55 27.56
C ARG A 377 21.89 -12.11 26.52
N LEU A 378 21.73 -11.70 25.27
CA LEU A 378 22.56 -12.16 24.15
C LEU A 378 23.71 -11.20 23.82
N GLY A 379 23.73 -10.00 24.41
CA GLY A 379 24.77 -9.00 24.17
C GLY A 379 24.77 -8.44 22.74
N ARG A 380 23.60 -8.35 22.09
CA ARG A 380 23.43 -7.90 20.70
C ARG A 380 22.32 -6.87 20.59
N THR A 381 22.34 -6.00 19.58
CA THR A 381 21.28 -5.00 19.34
C THR A 381 20.18 -5.47 18.39
N SER A 382 20.49 -6.41 17.49
CA SER A 382 19.56 -6.99 16.51
C SER A 382 19.52 -8.50 16.64
N LEU A 383 18.33 -9.08 16.49
CA LEU A 383 18.06 -10.51 16.60
C LEU A 383 17.23 -11.00 15.41
N ILE A 384 17.52 -12.23 14.97
CA ILE A 384 16.67 -12.99 14.03
C ILE A 384 15.79 -13.92 14.86
N CYS A 385 14.50 -13.60 14.95
CA CYS A 385 13.55 -14.31 15.78
C CYS A 385 12.68 -15.24 14.91
N ARG A 386 12.52 -16.50 15.33
CA ARG A 386 11.62 -17.45 14.66
C ARG A 386 10.43 -17.76 15.56
N GLN A 387 9.22 -17.44 15.12
CA GLN A 387 8.02 -18.00 15.75
C GLN A 387 7.79 -19.39 15.18
N ILE A 388 7.85 -20.43 16.01
CA ILE A 388 7.76 -21.84 15.62
C ILE A 388 6.35 -22.40 15.86
N SER A 389 5.35 -21.63 15.42
CA SER A 389 3.98 -22.12 15.28
C SER A 389 3.88 -23.16 14.16
N ARG A 390 2.69 -23.75 13.96
CA ARG A 390 2.44 -24.69 12.86
C ARG A 390 2.83 -24.14 11.47
N ARG A 391 2.63 -22.83 11.23
CA ARG A 391 3.01 -22.18 9.97
C ARG A 391 4.46 -21.70 9.97
N GLY A 392 4.88 -21.19 11.13
CA GLY A 392 6.20 -20.63 11.35
C GLY A 392 6.46 -19.31 10.63
N GLY A 393 7.25 -18.42 11.21
CA GLY A 393 7.64 -17.18 10.55
C GLY A 393 8.82 -16.49 11.20
N THR A 394 9.47 -15.60 10.45
CA THR A 394 10.70 -14.95 10.87
C THR A 394 10.51 -13.44 10.96
N VAL A 395 10.86 -12.88 12.12
CA VAL A 395 10.89 -11.44 12.38
C VAL A 395 12.33 -11.06 12.69
N ILE A 396 12.85 -10.06 12.00
CA ILE A 396 14.15 -9.48 12.33
C ILE A 396 13.87 -8.25 13.17
N GLY A 397 14.45 -8.21 14.37
CA GLY A 397 14.13 -7.20 15.35
C GLY A 397 15.36 -6.45 15.82
N THR A 398 15.28 -5.12 15.88
CA THR A 398 16.36 -4.28 16.39
C THR A 398 15.87 -3.42 17.54
N LEU A 399 16.51 -3.52 18.71
CA LEU A 399 16.19 -2.71 19.88
C LEU A 399 16.95 -1.38 19.84
N ARG A 400 16.21 -0.26 19.82
CA ARG A 400 16.74 1.12 19.83
C ARG A 400 16.25 1.86 21.08
N GLY A 401 16.82 1.53 22.23
CA GLY A 401 16.46 2.16 23.51
C GLY A 401 15.02 1.83 23.94
N ALA A 402 14.10 2.79 23.75
CA ALA A 402 12.68 2.65 24.08
C ALA A 402 11.81 2.18 22.90
N ARG A 403 12.41 1.95 21.73
CA ARG A 403 11.71 1.53 20.50
C ARG A 403 12.29 0.25 19.92
N VAL A 404 11.49 -0.44 19.12
CA VAL A 404 11.89 -1.63 18.36
C VAL A 404 11.54 -1.45 16.90
N ASP A 405 12.49 -1.79 16.03
CA ASP A 405 12.21 -1.97 14.61
C ASP A 405 11.92 -3.45 14.37
N LEU A 406 10.80 -3.74 13.74
CA LEU A 406 10.41 -5.09 13.34
C LEU A 406 10.39 -5.17 11.82
N ALA A 407 11.28 -5.97 11.26
CA ALA A 407 11.40 -6.20 9.83
C ALA A 407 10.88 -7.60 9.46
N GLY A 408 10.10 -7.66 8.39
CA GLY A 408 9.54 -8.90 7.87
C GLY A 408 9.41 -8.88 6.35
N SER A 409 9.65 -10.01 5.70
CA SER A 409 9.23 -10.21 4.31
C SER A 409 7.77 -10.63 4.25
N ALA A 410 7.13 -10.42 3.11
CA ALA A 410 5.79 -10.92 2.84
C ALA A 410 5.69 -11.43 1.41
N VAL A 411 4.75 -12.33 1.16
CA VAL A 411 4.50 -12.91 -0.16
C VAL A 411 3.01 -12.90 -0.46
N VAL A 412 2.65 -12.42 -1.65
CA VAL A 412 1.28 -12.50 -2.16
C VAL A 412 1.00 -13.96 -2.55
N VAL A 413 -0.07 -14.54 -2.01
CA VAL A 413 -0.47 -15.93 -2.24
C VAL A 413 -1.65 -16.01 -3.20
N ALA A 414 -2.56 -15.05 -3.13
CA ALA A 414 -3.71 -14.96 -4.02
C ALA A 414 -4.12 -13.51 -4.26
N GLU A 415 -4.78 -13.26 -5.38
CA GLU A 415 -5.44 -11.99 -5.67
C GLU A 415 -6.79 -12.25 -6.32
N GLY A 416 -7.74 -11.34 -6.11
CA GLY A 416 -9.10 -11.52 -6.60
C GLY A 416 -9.96 -10.27 -6.51
N ARG A 417 -11.27 -10.46 -6.73
CA ARG A 417 -12.28 -9.40 -6.70
C ARG A 417 -13.50 -9.84 -5.88
N LEU A 418 -13.79 -9.12 -4.80
CA LEU A 418 -14.98 -9.24 -3.96
C LEU A 418 -16.20 -8.78 -4.74
N ARG A 419 -17.15 -9.68 -4.99
CA ARG A 419 -18.46 -9.35 -5.56
C ARG A 419 -19.42 -8.93 -4.46
N SER A 420 -19.07 -7.87 -3.75
CA SER A 420 -19.91 -7.25 -2.74
C SER A 420 -20.02 -5.77 -3.07
N ALA A 421 -21.24 -5.26 -3.15
CA ALA A 421 -21.46 -3.83 -3.22
C ALA A 421 -21.21 -3.26 -1.82
N ASP A 422 -20.31 -2.27 -1.72
CA ASP A 422 -20.29 -1.39 -0.56
C ASP A 422 -21.65 -0.67 -0.57
N VAL A 423 -22.53 -1.02 0.38
CA VAL A 423 -23.85 -0.41 0.54
C VAL A 423 -23.67 0.88 1.35
N GLY A 424 -22.80 1.77 0.84
CA GLY A 424 -22.42 3.03 1.45
C GLY A 424 -22.97 4.21 0.69
#